data_AF-A0A182VJS5-F1
#
_entry.id   AF-A0A182VJS5-F1
#
_cell.length_a   1.000
_cell.length_b   1.000
_cell.length_c   1.000
_cell.angle_alpha   90.00
_cell.angle_beta   90.00
_cell.angle_gamma   90.00
#
_symmetry.space_group_name_H-M   'P 1'
#
loop_
_entity.id
_entity.type
_entity.pdbx_description
1 polymer ?
#
loop_
_entity_poly.entity_id
_entity_poly.type
_entity_poly.pdbx_seq_one_letter_code
_entity_poly.pdbx_strand_id
1 'polypeptide(L)'
;MKQLVCIVVLALVAPNLIAAECDTKGLIVEKSFLQSVHDCTEYLQIPKERLGQYMANEFPPDDETKCLLFCVGVDLGWWNNTCGLQVPAIVSYFQPVQGDKQYEKRTKECLERRVGAIDSPNSCCQAYETFQCYFQEFGNLVTCPQYVRSTKLQATQAALDCLVMLRYPEKLLKVYASGKVEDSPETRCLYHCIDLRTGLYTQNGISLPRFFVRDAAYNDLRYLSKETKACRDRIRQSGCDKCSEVYNTHTECLSGLGEKGYTSGIITAAAKIALTNLCVGCTADHTPSTNYLPYHPTKCPMKPPSATKGYPAPTKPPCSVCSNRHEPAKPAYSSPAASVQPAVALSYGGRKPSPTCSKASGTGQVYNLSYPGYKSRMSSCSRCGGRGH
;
A
#
# COMPACT_ATOMS: atom_id res chain seq x y z
N MET A 1 -47.17 49.11 -17.05
CA MET A 1 -46.95 48.09 -16.00
C MET A 1 -47.87 46.92 -16.32
N LYS A 2 -47.50 45.68 -16.68
CA LYS A 2 -46.29 44.85 -16.61
C LYS A 2 -46.36 43.93 -17.84
N GLN A 3 -45.51 44.11 -18.85
CA GLN A 3 -44.28 43.35 -19.06
C GLN A 3 -44.39 41.83 -18.85
N LEU A 4 -44.11 41.11 -19.96
CA LEU A 4 -43.23 39.95 -20.03
C LEU A 4 -43.39 38.87 -18.94
N VAL A 5 -44.34 37.94 -19.11
CA VAL A 5 -44.37 36.69 -18.31
C VAL A 5 -44.71 35.47 -19.19
N CYS A 6 -44.14 35.37 -20.40
CA CYS A 6 -44.30 34.17 -21.24
C CYS A 6 -43.00 33.63 -21.88
N ILE A 7 -41.82 34.15 -21.56
CA ILE A 7 -40.55 33.72 -22.23
C ILE A 7 -39.51 33.13 -21.26
N VAL A 8 -39.78 32.99 -19.95
CA VAL A 8 -38.75 32.54 -18.96
C VAL A 8 -39.08 31.22 -18.27
N VAL A 9 -39.86 30.32 -18.88
CA VAL A 9 -40.10 28.97 -18.29
C VAL A 9 -39.54 27.82 -19.16
N LEU A 10 -38.94 28.12 -20.31
CA LEU A 10 -38.26 27.13 -21.16
C LEU A 10 -36.74 27.01 -20.92
N ALA A 11 -36.22 27.62 -19.84
CA ALA A 11 -34.80 27.60 -19.48
C ALA A 11 -34.49 26.91 -18.15
N LEU A 12 -35.37 26.01 -17.66
CA LEU A 12 -35.17 25.30 -16.38
C LEU A 12 -35.21 23.77 -16.49
N VAL A 13 -35.01 23.23 -17.70
CA VAL A 13 -34.65 21.81 -17.88
C VAL A 13 -33.27 21.74 -18.51
N ALA A 14 -32.29 22.35 -17.84
CA ALA A 14 -30.94 21.83 -17.96
C ALA A 14 -30.98 20.43 -17.35
N PRO A 15 -30.72 19.36 -18.12
CA PRO A 15 -30.49 18.08 -17.47
C PRO A 15 -29.30 18.32 -16.54
N ASN A 16 -29.49 18.07 -15.25
CA ASN A 16 -28.39 17.82 -14.35
C ASN A 16 -27.64 16.63 -14.95
N LEU A 17 -26.67 16.91 -15.80
CA LEU A 17 -25.55 16.03 -16.05
C LEU A 17 -24.84 15.95 -14.70
N ILE A 18 -25.37 15.07 -13.84
CA ILE A 18 -24.53 14.29 -12.97
C ILE A 18 -23.53 13.72 -13.95
N ALA A 19 -22.33 14.29 -13.99
CA ALA A 19 -21.20 13.63 -14.57
C ALA A 19 -21.21 12.27 -13.88
N ALA A 20 -21.70 11.26 -14.59
CA ALA A 20 -21.49 9.89 -14.19
C ALA A 20 -19.97 9.84 -14.08
N GLU A 21 -19.45 9.84 -12.85
CA GLU A 21 -18.09 9.43 -12.61
C GLU A 21 -18.03 8.08 -13.30
N CYS A 22 -17.41 8.07 -14.48
CA CYS A 22 -17.17 6.85 -15.20
C CYS A 22 -16.33 6.04 -14.21
N ASP A 23 -16.99 5.07 -13.60
CA ASP A 23 -16.45 4.20 -12.57
C ASP A 23 -15.39 3.34 -13.22
N THR A 24 -14.24 3.95 -13.50
CA THR A 24 -13.05 3.36 -14.07
C THR A 24 -12.31 2.69 -12.91
N LYS A 25 -13.01 1.78 -12.21
CA LYS A 25 -12.45 0.96 -11.14
C LYS A 25 -11.35 0.11 -11.73
N GLY A 26 -10.12 0.58 -11.54
CA GLY A 26 -8.92 -0.20 -11.77
C GLY A 26 -8.68 -1.19 -10.64
N LEU A 27 -7.42 -1.58 -10.46
CA LEU A 27 -6.95 -2.42 -9.38
C LEU A 27 -6.70 -1.61 -8.09
N ILE A 28 -7.54 -0.61 -7.84
CA ILE A 28 -7.41 0.31 -6.72
C ILE A 28 -8.00 -0.36 -5.48
N VAL A 29 -7.17 -0.55 -4.46
CA VAL A 29 -7.61 -1.04 -3.16
C VAL A 29 -7.41 0.08 -2.15
N GLU A 30 -8.50 0.47 -1.51
CA GLU A 30 -8.51 1.35 -0.35
C GLU A 30 -9.12 0.60 0.82
N LYS A 31 -8.44 0.60 1.96
CA LYS A 31 -8.86 -0.17 3.12
C LYS A 31 -8.56 0.58 4.40
N SER A 32 -9.50 0.63 5.33
CA SER A 32 -9.26 1.19 6.66
C SER A 32 -8.65 0.13 7.56
N PHE A 33 -8.03 0.57 8.66
CA PHE A 33 -7.48 -0.35 9.65
C PHE A 33 -8.56 -1.32 10.19
N LEU A 34 -9.72 -0.79 10.59
CA LEU A 34 -10.81 -1.59 11.14
C LEU A 34 -11.46 -2.52 10.11
N GLN A 35 -11.51 -2.14 8.83
CA GLN A 35 -11.96 -3.06 7.78
C GLN A 35 -11.01 -4.25 7.65
N SER A 36 -9.69 -4.02 7.73
CA SER A 36 -8.71 -5.11 7.73
C SER A 36 -8.79 -5.97 8.98
N VAL A 37 -9.03 -5.38 10.16
CA VAL A 37 -9.30 -6.14 11.39
C VAL A 37 -10.50 -7.08 11.18
N HIS A 38 -11.61 -6.59 10.64
CA HIS A 38 -12.78 -7.40 10.35
C HIS A 38 -12.44 -8.58 9.42
N ASP A 39 -11.82 -8.31 8.27
CA ASP A 39 -11.49 -9.33 7.28
C ASP A 39 -10.50 -10.37 7.87
N CYS A 40 -9.51 -9.94 8.65
CA CYS A 40 -8.57 -10.84 9.29
C CYS A 40 -9.17 -11.65 10.44
N THR A 41 -10.17 -11.15 11.17
CA THR A 41 -10.91 -11.98 12.14
C THR A 41 -11.66 -13.11 11.43
N GLU A 42 -12.18 -12.86 10.22
CA GLU A 42 -12.81 -13.90 9.40
C GLU A 42 -11.78 -14.90 8.88
N TYR A 43 -10.65 -14.43 8.32
CA TYR A 43 -9.60 -15.32 7.79
C TYR A 43 -8.98 -16.21 8.85
N LEU A 44 -8.79 -15.69 10.06
CA LEU A 44 -8.20 -16.42 11.19
C LEU A 44 -9.24 -17.18 12.03
N GLN A 45 -10.53 -17.07 11.69
CA GLN A 45 -11.65 -17.68 12.43
C GLN A 45 -11.67 -17.29 13.92
N ILE A 46 -11.33 -16.02 14.21
CA ILE A 46 -11.37 -15.48 15.57
C ILE A 46 -12.84 -15.35 16.01
N PRO A 47 -13.21 -15.77 17.24
CA PRO A 47 -14.59 -15.67 17.72
C PRO A 47 -15.14 -14.24 17.59
N LYS A 48 -16.35 -14.12 17.03
CA LYS A 48 -16.97 -12.82 16.71
C LYS A 48 -17.18 -11.95 17.95
N GLU A 49 -17.27 -12.56 19.12
CA GLU A 49 -17.40 -11.88 20.41
C GLU A 49 -16.17 -11.00 20.70
N ARG A 50 -14.99 -11.37 20.19
CA ARG A 50 -13.76 -10.56 20.30
C ARG A 50 -13.74 -9.37 19.35
N LEU A 51 -14.54 -9.37 18.29
CA LEU A 51 -14.58 -8.26 17.34
C LEU A 51 -14.97 -6.96 18.03
N GLY A 52 -15.91 -7.01 18.99
CA GLY A 52 -16.29 -5.84 19.78
C GLY A 52 -15.12 -5.20 20.52
N GLN A 53 -14.24 -6.03 21.08
CA GLN A 53 -13.00 -5.59 21.75
C GLN A 53 -12.06 -4.87 20.76
N TYR A 54 -11.80 -5.48 19.60
CA TYR A 54 -10.92 -4.88 18.60
C TYR A 54 -11.49 -3.60 17.99
N MET A 55 -12.80 -3.53 17.79
CA MET A 55 -13.49 -2.32 17.31
C MET A 55 -13.45 -1.17 18.33
N ALA A 56 -13.27 -1.48 19.62
CA ALA A 56 -13.00 -0.50 20.67
C ALA A 56 -11.51 -0.09 20.76
N ASN A 57 -10.67 -0.54 19.81
CA ASN A 57 -9.22 -0.36 19.79
C ASN A 57 -8.49 -1.01 20.99
N GLU A 58 -9.06 -2.08 21.55
CA GLU A 58 -8.42 -2.86 22.59
C GLU A 58 -7.72 -4.08 21.96
N PHE A 59 -6.38 -4.11 22.05
CA PHE A 59 -5.55 -5.17 21.46
C PHE A 59 -4.72 -5.86 22.55
N PRO A 60 -5.27 -6.87 23.26
CA PRO A 60 -4.54 -7.60 24.30
C PRO A 60 -3.31 -8.37 23.78
N PRO A 61 -2.28 -8.63 24.61
CA PRO A 61 -1.03 -9.27 24.20
C PRO A 61 -1.12 -10.81 24.13
N ASP A 62 -2.27 -11.38 23.79
CA ASP A 62 -2.44 -12.81 23.55
C ASP A 62 -2.07 -13.21 22.12
N ASP A 63 -1.78 -14.49 21.90
CA ASP A 63 -1.22 -14.97 20.64
C ASP A 63 -2.18 -14.83 19.46
N GLU A 64 -3.49 -14.92 19.70
CA GLU A 64 -4.53 -14.71 18.69
C GLU A 64 -4.52 -13.24 18.21
N THR A 65 -4.52 -12.29 19.14
CA THR A 65 -4.44 -10.86 18.82
C THR A 65 -3.12 -10.48 18.14
N LYS A 66 -2.00 -11.11 18.52
CA LYS A 66 -0.70 -10.89 17.84
C LYS A 66 -0.75 -11.31 16.38
N CYS A 67 -1.30 -12.49 16.10
CA CYS A 67 -1.41 -12.97 14.73
C CYS A 67 -2.51 -12.23 13.93
N LEU A 68 -3.56 -11.73 14.59
CA LEU A 68 -4.50 -10.78 13.99
C LEU A 68 -3.78 -9.54 13.47
N LEU A 69 -2.96 -8.88 14.30
CA LEU A 69 -2.25 -7.67 13.88
C LEU A 69 -1.18 -7.93 12.82
N PHE A 70 -0.59 -9.13 12.81
CA PHE A 70 0.22 -9.57 11.69
C PHE A 70 -0.58 -9.71 10.39
N CYS A 71 -1.75 -10.36 10.43
CA CYS A 71 -2.63 -10.47 9.26
C CYS A 71 -3.01 -9.07 8.75
N VAL A 72 -3.43 -8.18 9.64
CA VAL A 72 -3.76 -6.79 9.31
C VAL A 72 -2.56 -6.07 8.69
N GLY A 73 -1.35 -6.31 9.19
CA GLY A 73 -0.14 -5.73 8.62
C GLY A 73 0.21 -6.23 7.23
N VAL A 74 -0.02 -7.50 6.96
CA VAL A 74 0.18 -8.06 5.61
C VAL A 74 -0.88 -7.53 4.66
N ASP A 75 -2.15 -7.53 5.08
CA ASP A 75 -3.30 -7.10 4.28
C ASP A 75 -3.26 -5.60 3.94
N LEU A 76 -2.81 -4.76 4.87
CA LEU A 76 -2.60 -3.32 4.64
C LEU A 76 -1.22 -2.99 4.05
N GLY A 77 -0.36 -3.99 3.88
CA GLY A 77 0.96 -3.84 3.25
C GLY A 77 2.03 -3.17 4.10
N TRP A 78 1.79 -2.94 5.40
CA TRP A 78 2.80 -2.39 6.30
C TRP A 78 3.72 -3.44 6.92
N TRP A 79 3.39 -4.72 6.80
CA TRP A 79 4.24 -5.84 7.19
C TRP A 79 4.63 -6.70 6.00
N ASN A 80 5.92 -7.00 5.87
CA ASN A 80 6.46 -7.91 4.87
C ASN A 80 7.23 -9.05 5.54
N ASN A 81 6.94 -10.30 5.16
CA ASN A 81 7.58 -11.47 5.76
C ASN A 81 9.10 -11.58 5.50
N THR A 82 9.62 -10.82 4.55
CA THR A 82 11.04 -10.85 4.15
C THR A 82 11.80 -9.62 4.64
N CYS A 83 11.29 -8.40 4.45
CA CYS A 83 11.97 -7.17 4.89
C CYS A 83 11.33 -6.50 6.14
N GLY A 84 10.33 -7.12 6.77
CA GLY A 84 9.66 -6.60 7.97
C GLY A 84 8.81 -5.34 7.73
N LEU A 85 8.85 -4.41 8.68
CA LEU A 85 8.12 -3.15 8.66
C LEU A 85 8.34 -2.34 7.37
N GLN A 86 7.24 -1.91 6.75
CA GLN A 86 7.20 -0.97 5.62
C GLN A 86 6.69 0.39 6.13
N VAL A 87 7.63 1.27 6.50
CA VAL A 87 7.32 2.55 7.16
C VAL A 87 6.30 3.39 6.37
N PRO A 88 6.43 3.58 5.05
CA PRO A 88 5.47 4.40 4.31
C PRO A 88 4.02 3.91 4.34
N ALA A 89 3.81 2.60 4.46
CA ALA A 89 2.47 2.05 4.57
C ALA A 89 1.90 2.25 5.98
N ILE A 90 2.64 1.91 7.05
CA ILE A 90 2.10 2.04 8.43
C ILE A 90 1.74 3.49 8.78
N VAL A 91 2.57 4.45 8.38
CA VAL A 91 2.34 5.87 8.72
C VAL A 91 1.08 6.45 8.07
N SER A 92 0.59 5.86 6.97
CA SER A 92 -0.67 6.29 6.35
C SER A 92 -1.89 6.02 7.23
N TYR A 93 -1.79 5.07 8.16
CA TYR A 93 -2.87 4.69 9.09
C TYR A 93 -2.84 5.47 10.40
N PHE A 94 -1.87 6.36 10.61
CA PHE A 94 -1.74 7.14 11.83
C PHE A 94 -1.64 8.63 11.57
N GLN A 95 -2.34 9.41 12.39
CA GLN A 95 -2.26 10.86 12.41
C GLN A 95 -1.61 11.32 13.71
N PRO A 96 -0.42 11.97 13.65
CA PRO A 96 0.21 12.54 14.82
C PRO A 96 -0.70 13.54 15.54
N VAL A 97 -0.60 13.58 16.86
CA VAL A 97 -1.33 14.55 17.69
C VAL A 97 -0.83 15.96 17.38
N GLN A 98 -1.75 16.91 17.24
CA GLN A 98 -1.41 18.30 16.92
C GLN A 98 -0.46 18.88 17.97
N GLY A 99 0.67 19.41 17.51
CA GLY A 99 1.69 20.02 18.38
C GLY A 99 2.73 19.04 18.93
N ASP A 100 2.53 17.73 18.79
CA ASP A 100 3.55 16.74 19.12
C ASP A 100 4.63 16.72 18.04
N LYS A 101 5.86 17.07 18.41
CA LYS A 101 7.04 17.05 17.54
C LYS A 101 7.98 15.88 17.84
N GLN A 102 7.67 15.07 18.86
CA GLN A 102 8.54 14.00 19.33
C GLN A 102 8.00 12.60 19.01
N TYR A 103 6.79 12.50 18.44
CA TYR A 103 6.15 11.23 18.09
C TYR A 103 7.07 10.29 17.29
N GLU A 104 7.81 10.79 16.29
CA GLU A 104 8.74 9.97 15.49
C GLU A 104 9.87 9.40 16.35
N LYS A 105 10.46 10.24 17.22
CA LYS A 105 11.56 9.87 18.11
C LYS A 105 11.10 8.81 19.09
N ARG A 106 9.97 9.02 19.78
CA ARG A 106 9.43 8.05 20.75
C ARG A 106 9.03 6.74 20.09
N THR A 107 8.41 6.80 18.91
CA THR A 107 8.07 5.60 18.13
C THR A 107 9.32 4.82 17.77
N LYS A 108 10.38 5.49 17.30
CA LYS A 108 11.66 4.84 16.97
C LYS A 108 12.29 4.17 18.20
N GLU A 109 12.37 4.89 19.33
CA GLU A 109 12.92 4.35 20.58
C GLU A 109 12.10 3.16 21.10
N CYS A 110 10.78 3.19 20.91
CA CYS A 110 9.90 2.07 21.22
C CYS A 110 10.21 0.85 20.33
N LEU A 111 10.35 1.04 19.02
CA LEU A 111 10.65 -0.03 18.07
C LEU A 111 12.00 -0.69 18.38
N GLU A 112 13.05 0.11 18.65
CA GLU A 112 14.38 -0.38 19.01
C GLU A 112 14.33 -1.22 20.30
N ARG A 113 13.56 -0.77 21.29
CA ARG A 113 13.44 -1.46 22.59
C ARG A 113 12.59 -2.73 22.53
N ARG A 114 11.43 -2.68 21.86
CA ARG A 114 10.42 -3.75 21.91
C ARG A 114 10.58 -4.75 20.78
N VAL A 115 10.77 -4.28 19.55
CA VAL A 115 10.91 -5.14 18.36
C VAL A 115 12.35 -5.64 18.25
N GLY A 116 13.33 -4.77 18.52
CA GLY A 116 14.75 -5.14 18.49
C GLY A 116 15.17 -6.19 19.54
N ALA A 117 14.40 -6.34 20.62
CA ALA A 117 14.63 -7.35 21.65
C ALA A 117 14.05 -8.74 21.31
N ILE A 118 13.37 -8.90 20.17
CA ILE A 118 12.76 -10.18 19.77
C ILE A 118 13.81 -11.01 19.01
N ASP A 119 14.46 -11.93 19.73
CA ASP A 119 15.50 -12.81 19.18
C ASP A 119 14.97 -13.89 18.21
N SER A 120 13.66 -14.18 18.26
CA SER A 120 13.02 -15.22 17.44
C SER A 120 12.36 -14.63 16.19
N PRO A 121 12.34 -15.35 15.03
CA PRO A 121 11.67 -14.91 13.81
C PRO A 121 10.13 -15.03 13.91
N ASN A 122 9.54 -14.72 15.07
CA ASN A 122 8.10 -14.74 15.26
C ASN A 122 7.47 -13.47 14.67
N SER A 123 7.01 -13.57 13.42
CA SER A 123 6.40 -12.44 12.70
C SER A 123 5.12 -11.92 13.36
N CYS A 124 4.34 -12.76 14.07
CA CYS A 124 3.17 -12.30 14.82
C CYS A 124 3.59 -11.36 15.95
N CYS A 125 4.56 -11.75 16.76
CA CYS A 125 5.09 -10.90 17.83
C CYS A 125 5.70 -9.61 17.29
N GLN A 126 6.53 -9.69 16.25
CA GLN A 126 7.19 -8.51 15.70
C GLN A 126 6.21 -7.50 15.10
N ALA A 127 5.20 -7.97 14.35
CA ALA A 127 4.16 -7.10 13.80
C ALA A 127 3.29 -6.47 14.90
N TYR A 128 2.91 -7.26 15.92
CA TYR A 128 2.17 -6.77 17.07
C TYR A 128 2.93 -5.67 17.83
N GLU A 129 4.19 -5.93 18.19
CA GLU A 129 5.01 -4.98 18.94
C GLU A 129 5.29 -3.71 18.12
N THR A 130 5.45 -3.86 16.80
CA THR A 130 5.55 -2.74 15.85
C THR A 130 4.28 -1.89 15.88
N PHE A 131 3.11 -2.51 15.71
CA PHE A 131 1.82 -1.81 15.75
C PHE A 131 1.64 -1.09 17.09
N GLN A 132 1.93 -1.76 18.22
CA GLN A 132 1.80 -1.17 19.55
C GLN A 132 2.68 0.07 19.72
N CYS A 133 3.90 0.10 19.17
CA CYS A 133 4.72 1.30 19.19
C CYS A 133 4.10 2.46 18.42
N TYR A 134 3.54 2.21 17.24
CA TYR A 134 2.83 3.27 16.49
C TYR A 134 1.56 3.72 17.21
N PHE A 135 0.79 2.77 17.73
CA PHE A 135 -0.48 3.04 18.42
C PHE A 135 -0.30 3.83 19.71
N GLN A 136 0.80 3.63 20.44
CA GLN A 136 1.09 4.33 21.69
C GLN A 136 1.84 5.64 21.48
N GLU A 137 2.79 5.68 20.53
CA GLU A 137 3.76 6.78 20.45
C GLU A 137 3.60 7.70 19.23
N PHE A 138 3.02 7.20 18.13
CA PHE A 138 2.98 7.95 16.86
C PHE A 138 1.77 8.88 16.78
N GLY A 139 0.59 8.39 17.17
CA GLY A 139 -0.65 9.18 17.11
C GLY A 139 -1.92 8.34 17.03
N ASN A 140 -3.00 8.96 16.57
CA ASN A 140 -4.31 8.30 16.49
C ASN A 140 -4.49 7.53 15.19
N LEU A 141 -5.20 6.40 15.25
CA LEU A 141 -5.60 5.67 14.05
C LEU A 141 -6.51 6.53 13.17
N VAL A 142 -6.23 6.52 11.87
CA VAL A 142 -7.09 7.12 10.86
C VAL A 142 -8.25 6.16 10.56
N THR A 143 -9.48 6.66 10.66
CA THR A 143 -10.69 5.86 10.38
C THR A 143 -10.98 5.71 8.90
N CYS A 144 -10.52 6.67 8.09
CA CYS A 144 -10.73 6.66 6.64
C CYS A 144 -9.88 5.59 5.96
N PRO A 145 -10.41 4.89 4.94
CA PRO A 145 -9.64 3.98 4.11
C PRO A 145 -8.38 4.64 3.54
N GLN A 146 -7.26 3.92 3.60
CA GLN A 146 -5.99 4.33 3.02
C GLN A 146 -5.68 3.48 1.79
N TYR A 147 -4.88 4.05 0.90
CA TYR A 147 -4.40 3.33 -0.28
C TYR A 147 -3.55 2.13 0.12
N VAL A 148 -3.94 0.94 -0.32
CA VAL A 148 -3.14 -0.28 -0.21
C VAL A 148 -2.37 -0.43 -1.51
N ARG A 149 -1.04 -0.55 -1.38
CA ARG A 149 -0.15 -0.75 -2.52
C ARG A 149 -0.57 -1.97 -3.35
N SER A 150 -0.60 -1.82 -4.67
CA SER A 150 -0.60 -2.95 -5.60
C SER A 150 0.76 -3.68 -5.64
N THR A 151 0.74 -5.01 -5.63
CA THR A 151 1.93 -5.82 -5.91
C THR A 151 2.46 -5.55 -7.33
N LYS A 152 3.74 -5.87 -7.58
CA LYS A 152 4.34 -5.75 -8.94
C LYS A 152 3.58 -6.58 -9.98
N LEU A 153 3.02 -7.72 -9.57
CA LEU A 153 2.16 -8.56 -10.43
C LEU A 153 0.86 -7.84 -10.78
N GLN A 154 0.16 -7.28 -9.80
CA GLN A 154 -1.06 -6.49 -10.03
C GLN A 154 -0.77 -5.25 -10.90
N ALA A 155 0.33 -4.53 -10.64
CA ALA A 155 0.72 -3.38 -11.46
C ALA A 155 1.06 -3.78 -12.91
N THR A 156 1.70 -4.94 -13.11
CA THR A 156 1.96 -5.50 -14.44
C THR A 156 0.66 -5.89 -15.14
N GLN A 157 -0.31 -6.46 -14.41
CA GLN A 157 -1.63 -6.75 -14.94
C GLN A 157 -2.36 -5.46 -15.37
N ALA A 158 -2.31 -4.39 -14.57
CA ALA A 158 -2.88 -3.10 -14.96
C ALA A 158 -2.21 -2.55 -16.24
N ALA A 159 -0.89 -2.69 -16.38
CA ALA A 159 -0.19 -2.30 -17.60
C ALA A 159 -0.61 -3.13 -18.81
N LEU A 160 -0.81 -4.45 -18.64
CA LEU A 160 -1.33 -5.32 -19.69
C LEU A 160 -2.75 -4.92 -20.11
N ASP A 161 -3.64 -4.69 -19.16
CA ASP A 161 -5.00 -4.22 -19.42
C ASP A 161 -4.96 -2.90 -20.22
N CYS A 162 -4.10 -1.96 -19.84
CA CYS A 162 -3.93 -0.69 -20.55
C CYS A 162 -3.44 -0.87 -22.00
N LEU A 163 -2.44 -1.73 -22.24
CA LEU A 163 -1.97 -2.03 -23.59
C LEU A 163 -3.08 -2.59 -24.47
N VAL A 164 -3.92 -3.47 -23.92
CA VAL A 164 -5.04 -4.11 -24.64
C VAL A 164 -6.19 -3.12 -24.88
N MET A 165 -6.65 -2.41 -23.85
CA MET A 165 -7.76 -1.46 -23.96
C MET A 165 -7.45 -0.30 -24.91
N LEU A 166 -6.22 0.20 -24.89
CA LEU A 166 -5.75 1.25 -25.79
C LEU A 166 -5.33 0.71 -27.16
N ARG A 167 -5.44 -0.60 -27.40
CA ARG A 167 -5.18 -1.29 -28.67
C ARG A 167 -3.79 -1.02 -29.24
N TYR A 168 -2.76 -1.20 -28.42
CA TYR A 168 -1.38 -0.99 -28.84
C TYR A 168 -1.01 -1.94 -29.99
N PRO A 169 -0.45 -1.44 -31.10
CA PRO A 169 -0.13 -2.27 -32.25
C PRO A 169 1.03 -3.21 -31.93
N GLU A 170 1.02 -4.41 -32.54
CA GLU A 170 2.04 -5.46 -32.34
C GLU A 170 3.48 -4.93 -32.50
N LYS A 171 3.69 -4.04 -33.49
CA LYS A 171 5.01 -3.41 -33.72
C LYS A 171 5.50 -2.65 -32.48
N LEU A 172 4.63 -1.89 -31.82
CA LEU A 172 4.99 -1.13 -30.62
C LEU A 172 5.15 -2.05 -29.42
N LEU A 173 4.32 -3.09 -29.30
CA LEU A 173 4.49 -4.12 -28.27
C LEU A 173 5.87 -4.81 -28.37
N LYS A 174 6.37 -5.10 -29.58
CA LYS A 174 7.73 -5.65 -29.79
C LYS A 174 8.82 -4.71 -29.28
N VAL A 175 8.66 -3.41 -29.51
CA VAL A 175 9.60 -2.39 -29.02
C VAL A 175 9.60 -2.36 -27.49
N TYR A 176 8.43 -2.27 -26.85
CA TYR A 176 8.32 -2.30 -25.39
C TYR A 176 8.83 -3.61 -24.79
N ALA A 177 8.53 -4.77 -25.40
CA ALA A 177 8.99 -6.07 -24.94
C ALA A 177 10.53 -6.21 -25.00
N SER A 178 11.20 -5.45 -25.88
CA SER A 178 12.67 -5.35 -25.93
C SER A 178 13.28 -4.47 -24.84
N GLY A 179 12.47 -3.85 -23.98
CA GLY A 179 12.91 -2.96 -22.90
C GLY A 179 13.04 -1.49 -23.31
N LYS A 180 12.65 -1.13 -24.53
CA LYS A 180 12.70 0.25 -25.04
C LYS A 180 11.36 0.93 -24.78
N VAL A 181 11.27 1.76 -23.75
CA VAL A 181 10.08 2.58 -23.44
C VAL A 181 10.48 4.05 -23.57
N GLU A 182 10.36 4.58 -24.78
CA GLU A 182 10.77 5.94 -25.14
C GLU A 182 9.59 6.92 -25.08
N ASP A 183 9.89 8.22 -25.01
CA ASP A 183 8.87 9.26 -25.01
C ASP A 183 8.11 9.30 -26.35
N SER A 184 6.82 9.01 -26.30
CA SER A 184 5.89 9.15 -27.43
C SER A 184 4.50 9.47 -26.89
N PRO A 185 3.57 10.02 -27.70
CA PRO A 185 2.18 10.24 -27.28
C PRO A 185 1.52 8.98 -26.72
N GLU A 186 1.79 7.83 -27.33
CA GLU A 186 1.35 6.53 -26.84
C GLU A 186 1.95 6.27 -25.44
N THR A 187 3.27 6.26 -25.29
CA THR A 187 3.92 6.00 -24.00
C THR A 187 3.39 6.91 -22.89
N ARG A 188 3.19 8.20 -23.17
CA ARG A 188 2.61 9.15 -22.21
C ARG A 188 1.22 8.73 -21.75
N CYS A 189 0.36 8.33 -22.67
CA CYS A 189 -0.99 7.86 -22.33
C CYS A 189 -1.00 6.49 -21.66
N LEU A 190 -0.02 5.63 -21.95
CA LEU A 190 0.14 4.37 -21.22
C LEU A 190 0.48 4.62 -19.74
N TYR A 191 1.38 5.56 -19.45
CA TYR A 191 1.67 5.99 -18.08
C TYR A 191 0.41 6.50 -17.38
N HIS A 192 -0.37 7.36 -18.04
CA HIS A 192 -1.62 7.86 -17.47
C HIS A 192 -2.62 6.74 -17.18
N CYS A 193 -2.82 5.80 -18.11
CA CYS A 193 -3.71 4.66 -17.91
C CYS A 193 -3.27 3.79 -16.71
N ILE A 194 -1.97 3.50 -16.60
CA ILE A 194 -1.42 2.69 -15.50
C ILE A 194 -1.63 3.39 -14.17
N ASP A 195 -1.26 4.67 -14.06
CA ASP A 195 -1.39 5.43 -12.82
C ASP A 195 -2.85 5.59 -12.41
N LEU A 196 -3.75 5.78 -13.37
CA LEU A 196 -5.19 5.83 -13.11
C LEU A 196 -5.68 4.47 -12.59
N ARG A 197 -5.35 3.36 -13.27
CA ARG A 197 -5.81 2.02 -12.87
C ARG A 197 -5.18 1.49 -11.58
N THR A 198 -4.02 1.98 -11.20
CA THR A 198 -3.35 1.62 -9.95
C THR A 198 -3.62 2.62 -8.82
N GLY A 199 -4.42 3.66 -9.08
CA GLY A 199 -4.84 4.66 -8.10
C GLY A 199 -3.76 5.69 -7.76
N LEU A 200 -2.67 5.74 -8.51
CA LEU A 200 -1.60 6.74 -8.37
C LEU A 200 -1.98 8.10 -8.97
N TYR A 201 -2.93 8.12 -9.90
CA TYR A 201 -3.56 9.32 -10.42
C TYR A 201 -5.00 9.45 -9.91
N THR A 202 -5.35 10.63 -9.41
CA THR A 202 -6.66 10.94 -8.83
C THR A 202 -7.31 12.14 -9.53
N GLN A 203 -8.49 12.56 -9.11
CA GLN A 203 -9.09 13.83 -9.55
C GLN A 203 -8.15 15.04 -9.35
N ASN A 204 -7.28 14.98 -8.34
CA ASN A 204 -6.29 16.01 -8.03
C ASN A 204 -4.93 15.79 -8.73
N GLY A 205 -4.86 14.83 -9.67
CA GLY A 205 -3.63 14.49 -10.39
C GLY A 205 -2.82 13.42 -9.68
N ILE A 206 -1.51 13.43 -9.93
CA ILE A 206 -0.55 12.49 -9.33
C ILE A 206 -0.54 12.62 -7.79
N SER A 207 -0.78 11.49 -7.12
CA SER A 207 -0.83 11.38 -5.67
C SER A 207 0.54 10.99 -5.10
N LEU A 208 1.33 11.98 -4.72
CA LEU A 208 2.65 11.78 -4.12
C LEU A 208 2.63 10.88 -2.86
N PRO A 209 1.64 10.98 -1.94
CA PRO A 209 1.54 10.04 -0.82
C PRO A 209 1.34 8.59 -1.25
N ARG A 210 0.61 8.32 -2.35
CA ARG A 210 0.44 6.96 -2.86
C ARG A 210 1.70 6.43 -3.53
N PHE A 211 2.48 7.29 -4.18
CA PHE A 211 3.82 6.92 -4.65
C PHE A 211 4.76 6.56 -3.50
N PHE A 212 4.72 7.33 -2.40
CA PHE A 212 5.48 7.02 -1.18
C PHE A 212 5.10 5.63 -0.63
N VAL A 213 3.80 5.29 -0.60
CA VAL A 213 3.31 3.96 -0.21
C VAL A 213 3.67 2.87 -1.24
N ARG A 214 3.61 3.16 -2.54
CA ARG A 214 4.01 2.24 -3.63
C ARG A 214 5.50 1.88 -3.59
N ASP A 215 6.33 2.79 -3.09
CA ASP A 215 7.79 2.63 -3.04
C ASP A 215 8.34 2.51 -1.61
N ALA A 216 7.49 2.23 -0.61
CA ALA A 216 7.78 1.84 0.78
C ALA A 216 9.05 1.03 1.08
N ALA A 217 9.56 0.22 0.15
CA ALA A 217 10.84 -0.47 0.34
C ALA A 217 12.03 0.52 0.49
N TYR A 218 11.91 1.70 -0.12
CA TYR A 218 12.92 2.77 -0.15
C TYR A 218 12.72 3.80 0.96
N ASN A 219 11.48 4.00 1.45
CA ASN A 219 11.16 4.98 2.48
C ASN A 219 11.70 6.40 2.17
N ASP A 220 11.51 6.85 0.93
CA ASP A 220 12.05 8.12 0.45
C ASP A 220 11.11 9.29 0.76
N LEU A 221 11.40 10.05 1.82
CA LEU A 221 10.58 11.19 2.24
C LEU A 221 10.53 12.33 1.21
N ARG A 222 11.40 12.32 0.19
CA ARG A 222 11.36 13.32 -0.90
C ARG A 222 10.02 13.30 -1.64
N TYR A 223 9.31 12.16 -1.71
CA TYR A 223 7.94 12.14 -2.24
C TYR A 223 7.02 13.15 -1.54
N LEU A 224 7.19 13.37 -0.24
CA LEU A 224 6.34 14.22 0.58
C LEU A 224 6.90 15.65 0.73
N SER A 225 8.01 15.97 0.06
CA SER A 225 8.68 17.26 0.22
C SER A 225 7.92 18.39 -0.49
N LYS A 226 8.19 19.63 -0.06
CA LYS A 226 7.60 20.83 -0.67
C LYS A 226 8.08 21.00 -2.10
N GLU A 227 9.31 20.60 -2.40
CA GLU A 227 9.95 20.68 -3.71
C GLU A 227 9.27 19.73 -4.71
N THR A 228 9.09 18.45 -4.36
CA THR A 228 8.41 17.50 -5.24
C THR A 228 6.93 17.88 -5.44
N LYS A 229 6.27 18.37 -4.39
CA LYS A 229 4.91 18.93 -4.49
C LYS A 229 4.84 20.10 -5.47
N ALA A 230 5.73 21.09 -5.31
CA ALA A 230 5.78 22.26 -6.18
C ALA A 230 6.11 21.90 -7.63
N CYS A 231 7.00 20.93 -7.86
CA CYS A 231 7.32 20.42 -9.19
C CYS A 231 6.08 19.84 -9.88
N ARG A 232 5.37 18.93 -9.20
CA ARG A 232 4.11 18.35 -9.72
C ARG A 232 3.07 19.45 -9.98
N ASP A 233 2.90 20.38 -9.05
CA ASP A 233 1.89 21.44 -9.17
C ASP A 233 2.19 22.36 -10.36
N ARG A 234 3.46 22.68 -10.62
CA ARG A 234 3.89 23.42 -11.82
C ARG A 234 3.52 22.70 -13.11
N ILE A 235 3.75 21.39 -13.20
CA ILE A 235 3.40 20.59 -14.39
C ILE A 235 1.89 20.55 -14.59
N ARG A 236 1.12 20.37 -13.53
CA ARG A 236 -0.34 20.40 -13.61
C ARG A 236 -0.87 21.77 -14.05
N GLN A 237 -0.23 22.85 -13.59
CA GLN A 237 -0.61 24.22 -13.92
C GLN A 237 -0.18 24.67 -15.32
N SER A 238 0.72 23.94 -16.00
CA SER A 238 1.13 24.30 -17.36
C SER A 238 0.05 24.05 -18.42
N GLY A 239 -1.07 23.40 -18.05
CA GLY A 239 -2.21 23.18 -18.94
C GLY A 239 -1.99 22.08 -19.98
N CYS A 240 -0.99 21.22 -19.78
CA CYS A 240 -0.76 20.04 -20.62
C CYS A 240 -1.95 19.08 -20.56
N ASP A 241 -2.11 18.23 -21.58
CA ASP A 241 -3.05 17.12 -21.52
C ASP A 241 -2.66 16.13 -20.39
N LYS A 242 -3.61 15.33 -19.91
CA LYS A 242 -3.40 14.41 -18.78
C LYS A 242 -2.31 13.38 -19.02
N CYS A 243 -2.12 12.92 -20.27
CA CYS A 243 -1.05 11.98 -20.60
C CYS A 243 0.32 12.64 -20.42
N SER A 244 0.47 13.86 -20.93
CA SER A 244 1.69 14.66 -20.75
C SER A 244 1.90 15.09 -19.30
N GLU A 245 0.86 15.45 -18.53
CA GLU A 245 0.97 15.78 -17.09
C GLU A 245 1.60 14.62 -16.32
N VAL A 246 1.07 13.40 -16.50
CA VAL A 246 1.58 12.21 -15.82
C VAL A 246 3.02 11.93 -16.22
N TYR A 247 3.28 11.84 -17.52
CA TYR A 247 4.60 11.47 -18.01
C TYR A 247 5.68 12.46 -17.56
N ASN A 248 5.42 13.76 -17.72
CA ASN A 248 6.35 14.81 -17.30
C ASN A 248 6.55 14.79 -15.78
N THR A 249 5.51 14.48 -15.00
CA THR A 249 5.68 14.32 -13.54
C THR A 249 6.63 13.16 -13.21
N HIS A 250 6.51 12.01 -13.88
CA HIS A 250 7.43 10.88 -13.68
C HIS A 250 8.88 11.26 -14.03
N THR A 251 9.09 11.95 -15.16
CA THR A 251 10.43 12.23 -15.69
C THR A 251 11.11 13.43 -15.03
N GLU A 252 10.35 14.49 -14.68
CA GLU A 252 10.91 15.71 -14.11
C GLU A 252 10.88 15.72 -12.57
N CYS A 253 9.83 15.18 -11.95
CA CYS A 253 9.61 15.32 -10.50
C CYS A 253 9.90 14.06 -9.70
N LEU A 254 9.72 12.88 -10.30
CA LEU A 254 9.89 11.58 -9.63
C LEU A 254 11.17 10.85 -10.02
N SER A 255 11.96 11.43 -10.93
CA SER A 255 13.23 10.85 -11.35
C SER A 255 14.19 10.71 -10.15
N GLY A 256 14.74 9.50 -9.99
CA GLY A 256 15.65 9.18 -8.87
C GLY A 256 14.94 8.93 -7.52
N LEU A 257 13.60 8.89 -7.50
CA LEU A 257 12.82 8.44 -6.35
C LEU A 257 12.39 6.97 -6.55
N GLY A 258 12.39 6.18 -5.48
CA GLY A 258 11.86 4.81 -5.49
C GLY A 258 12.65 3.82 -6.35
N GLU A 259 11.94 2.83 -6.92
CA GLU A 259 12.56 1.81 -7.79
C GLU A 259 12.87 2.38 -9.18
N LYS A 260 14.17 2.41 -9.53
CA LYS A 260 14.62 2.86 -10.85
C LYS A 260 13.98 1.99 -11.95
N GLY A 261 13.26 2.64 -12.86
CA GLY A 261 12.62 1.97 -13.98
C GLY A 261 11.41 1.12 -13.60
N TYR A 262 10.75 1.39 -12.46
CA TYR A 262 9.55 0.66 -12.04
C TYR A 262 8.49 0.60 -13.16
N THR A 263 8.04 1.76 -13.66
CA THR A 263 6.97 1.86 -14.65
C THR A 263 7.37 1.27 -16.01
N SER A 264 8.57 1.57 -16.50
CA SER A 264 9.07 0.98 -17.75
C SER A 264 9.27 -0.53 -17.64
N GLY A 265 9.66 -1.03 -16.47
CA GLY A 265 9.79 -2.45 -16.18
C GLY A 265 8.45 -3.20 -16.24
N ILE A 266 7.39 -2.67 -15.62
CA ILE A 266 6.05 -3.28 -15.70
C ILE A 266 5.47 -3.19 -17.12
N ILE A 267 5.74 -2.11 -17.87
CA ILE A 267 5.36 -1.99 -19.29
C ILE A 267 6.05 -3.06 -20.13
N THR A 268 7.36 -3.25 -19.93
CA THR A 268 8.15 -4.27 -20.64
C THR A 268 7.62 -5.68 -20.36
N ALA A 269 7.31 -5.99 -19.10
CA ALA A 269 6.75 -7.28 -18.72
C ALA A 269 5.34 -7.48 -19.32
N ALA A 270 4.48 -6.47 -19.24
CA ALA A 270 3.14 -6.51 -19.82
C ALA A 270 3.16 -6.69 -21.34
N ALA A 271 4.06 -6.01 -22.05
CA ALA A 271 4.20 -6.13 -23.50
C ALA A 271 4.61 -7.55 -23.94
N LYS A 272 5.49 -8.22 -23.18
CA LYS A 272 5.84 -9.63 -23.42
C LYS A 272 4.63 -10.55 -23.27
N ILE A 273 3.80 -10.32 -22.25
CA ILE A 273 2.57 -11.09 -22.05
C ILE A 273 1.57 -10.81 -23.18
N ALA A 274 1.39 -9.55 -23.57
CA ALA A 274 0.48 -9.17 -24.65
C ALA A 274 0.85 -9.86 -25.99
N LEU A 275 2.13 -9.87 -26.36
CA LEU A 275 2.61 -10.56 -27.56
C LEU A 275 2.36 -12.08 -27.49
N THR A 276 2.59 -12.67 -26.32
CA THR A 276 2.33 -14.10 -26.12
C THR A 276 0.85 -14.42 -26.35
N ASN A 277 -0.06 -13.59 -25.82
CA ASN A 277 -1.50 -13.77 -26.00
C ASN A 277 -1.95 -13.60 -27.45
N LEU A 278 -1.31 -12.73 -28.24
CA LEU A 278 -1.60 -12.59 -29.67
C LEU A 278 -1.23 -13.86 -30.46
N CYS A 279 -0.20 -14.59 -30.05
CA CYS A 279 0.19 -15.86 -30.68
C CYS A 279 -0.73 -17.03 -30.30
N VAL A 280 -1.46 -16.92 -29.17
CA VAL A 280 -2.45 -17.91 -28.73
C VAL A 280 -3.81 -17.51 -29.32
N GLY A 281 -3.99 -17.69 -30.62
CA GLY A 281 -5.29 -17.50 -31.26
C GLY A 281 -6.33 -18.43 -30.64
N CYS A 282 -7.57 -17.96 -30.48
CA CYS A 282 -8.70 -18.82 -30.14
C CYS A 282 -9.00 -19.73 -31.34
N THR A 283 -8.33 -20.87 -31.45
CA THR A 283 -8.78 -21.93 -32.34
C THR A 283 -10.07 -22.49 -31.75
N ALA A 284 -11.19 -22.03 -32.30
CA ALA A 284 -12.47 -22.69 -32.11
C ALA A 284 -12.41 -24.04 -32.85
N ASP A 285 -11.79 -25.04 -32.24
CA ASP A 285 -12.00 -26.44 -32.62
C ASP A 285 -13.40 -26.85 -32.13
N HIS A 286 -14.43 -26.29 -32.74
CA HIS A 286 -15.74 -26.93 -32.80
C HIS A 286 -15.74 -27.88 -34.00
N THR A 287 -15.03 -28.99 -33.85
CA THR A 287 -15.43 -30.23 -34.53
C THR A 287 -16.30 -31.02 -33.55
N PRO A 288 -17.56 -31.35 -33.89
CA PRO A 288 -18.33 -32.28 -33.10
C PRO A 288 -17.68 -33.66 -33.26
N SER A 289 -16.85 -34.06 -32.30
CA SER A 289 -16.27 -35.39 -32.27
C SER A 289 -17.34 -36.42 -31.88
N THR A 290 -18.13 -36.86 -32.85
CA THR A 290 -18.70 -38.21 -32.84
C THR A 290 -17.54 -39.19 -33.00
N ASN A 291 -17.07 -39.74 -31.88
CA ASN A 291 -16.68 -41.14 -31.72
C ASN A 291 -16.24 -41.36 -30.27
N TYR A 292 -17.17 -41.83 -29.46
CA TYR A 292 -16.86 -42.47 -28.19
C TYR A 292 -16.29 -43.86 -28.48
N LEU A 293 -15.08 -44.13 -27.99
CA LEU A 293 -14.65 -45.47 -27.62
C LEU A 293 -14.09 -45.41 -26.20
N PRO A 294 -14.43 -46.36 -25.31
CA PRO A 294 -14.16 -46.23 -23.88
C PRO A 294 -12.70 -46.55 -23.57
N TYR A 295 -12.00 -45.62 -22.93
CA TYR A 295 -10.67 -45.85 -22.38
C TYR A 295 -10.80 -46.52 -21.01
N HIS A 296 -10.38 -47.78 -20.90
CA HIS A 296 -10.20 -48.46 -19.63
C HIS A 296 -8.91 -47.97 -18.93
N PRO A 297 -8.93 -47.64 -17.62
CA PRO A 297 -7.74 -47.20 -16.90
C PRO A 297 -6.89 -48.41 -16.47
N THR A 298 -5.79 -48.69 -17.18
CA THR A 298 -4.75 -49.60 -16.69
C THR A 298 -3.63 -48.85 -15.97
N LYS A 299 -3.63 -49.03 -14.63
CA LYS A 299 -2.50 -49.09 -13.68
C LYS A 299 -1.68 -47.82 -13.41
N CYS A 300 -1.71 -47.43 -12.13
CA CYS A 300 -0.79 -46.48 -11.49
C CYS A 300 0.65 -46.99 -11.47
N PRO A 301 1.67 -46.14 -11.72
CA PRO A 301 3.06 -46.47 -11.42
C PRO A 301 3.30 -46.46 -9.90
N MET A 302 3.88 -47.53 -9.39
CA MET A 302 4.31 -47.66 -8.00
C MET A 302 5.44 -46.68 -7.64
N LYS A 303 5.38 -46.18 -6.39
CA LYS A 303 6.43 -45.44 -5.68
C LYS A 303 7.74 -46.26 -5.59
N PRO A 304 8.92 -45.67 -5.82
CA PRO A 304 10.18 -46.24 -5.35
C PRO A 304 10.41 -45.95 -3.85
N PRO A 305 11.21 -46.76 -3.14
CA PRO A 305 11.37 -46.70 -1.68
C PRO A 305 12.21 -45.49 -1.24
N SER A 306 11.82 -44.93 -0.11
CA SER A 306 12.44 -43.83 0.61
C SER A 306 13.88 -44.17 1.04
N ALA A 307 14.86 -43.42 0.56
CA ALA A 307 16.19 -43.36 1.15
C ALA A 307 16.35 -42.04 1.89
N THR A 308 16.56 -42.12 3.20
CA THR A 308 16.76 -41.01 4.13
C THR A 308 18.07 -40.29 3.79
N LYS A 309 17.98 -39.08 3.22
CA LYS A 309 19.09 -38.11 3.21
C LYS A 309 18.63 -36.84 3.91
N GLY A 310 19.32 -36.49 4.99
CA GLY A 310 19.12 -35.23 5.70
C GLY A 310 19.40 -34.05 4.79
N TYR A 311 18.40 -33.20 4.59
CA TYR A 311 18.56 -31.92 3.90
C TYR A 311 19.07 -30.89 4.91
N PRO A 312 20.16 -30.15 4.61
CA PRO A 312 20.51 -28.97 5.36
C PRO A 312 19.41 -27.91 5.21
N ALA A 313 19.19 -27.13 6.28
CA ALA A 313 18.24 -26.02 6.28
C ALA A 313 18.49 -25.06 5.11
N PRO A 314 17.45 -24.60 4.39
CA PRO A 314 17.61 -23.62 3.34
C PRO A 314 17.92 -22.26 3.97
N THR A 315 19.18 -21.87 3.96
CA THR A 315 19.57 -20.46 4.11
C THR A 315 18.96 -19.69 2.94
N LYS A 316 17.87 -18.95 3.21
CA LYS A 316 17.28 -18.02 2.26
C LYS A 316 18.36 -17.00 1.85
N PRO A 317 18.61 -16.77 0.54
CA PRO A 317 19.50 -15.70 0.12
C PRO A 317 18.91 -14.34 0.54
N PRO A 318 19.75 -13.38 0.96
CA PRO A 318 19.28 -12.04 1.30
C PRO A 318 18.62 -11.38 0.09
N CYS A 319 17.48 -10.75 0.33
CA CYS A 319 16.80 -9.94 -0.68
C CYS A 319 17.70 -8.75 -1.04
N SER A 320 18.04 -8.61 -2.33
CA SER A 320 18.90 -7.54 -2.85
C SER A 320 18.41 -6.13 -2.51
N VAL A 321 17.10 -5.98 -2.23
CA VAL A 321 16.49 -4.71 -1.79
C VAL A 321 16.83 -4.41 -0.32
N CYS A 322 16.85 -5.41 0.57
CA CYS A 322 17.18 -5.16 1.97
C CYS A 322 18.72 -4.97 2.19
N SER A 323 19.59 -5.37 1.25
CA SER A 323 21.06 -5.24 1.34
C SER A 323 21.60 -3.82 1.17
N ASN A 324 20.85 -2.90 0.54
CA ASN A 324 21.26 -1.50 0.37
C ASN A 324 21.08 -0.64 1.63
N ARG A 325 20.75 -1.23 2.79
CA ARG A 325 20.52 -0.53 4.07
C ARG A 325 21.79 -0.31 4.92
N HIS A 326 22.98 -0.63 4.42
CA HIS A 326 24.25 -0.50 5.17
C HIS A 326 25.17 0.61 4.65
N GLU A 327 24.61 1.68 4.09
CA GLU A 327 25.29 2.97 4.14
C GLU A 327 24.67 3.83 5.26
N PRO A 328 25.46 4.30 6.24
CA PRO A 328 24.96 5.29 7.18
C PRO A 328 24.56 6.53 6.37
N ALA A 329 23.27 6.87 6.43
CA ALA A 329 22.78 8.12 5.88
C ALA A 329 23.60 9.28 6.44
N LYS A 330 24.35 9.97 5.57
CA LYS A 330 24.95 11.26 5.89
C LYS A 330 23.82 12.21 6.32
N PRO A 331 23.95 12.93 7.45
CA PRO A 331 22.91 13.84 7.90
C PRO A 331 22.89 15.05 6.96
N ALA A 332 21.89 15.12 6.09
CA ALA A 332 21.55 16.34 5.38
C ALA A 332 20.17 16.80 5.85
N TYR A 333 20.17 18.01 6.40
CA TYR A 333 19.03 18.84 6.82
C TYR A 333 18.45 18.62 8.22
N SER A 334 18.93 19.49 9.11
CA SER A 334 18.24 20.01 10.28
C SER A 334 16.94 20.73 9.89
N SER A 335 15.83 20.37 10.53
CA SER A 335 14.61 21.18 10.54
C SER A 335 14.86 22.46 11.37
N PRO A 336 14.39 23.65 10.95
CA PRO A 336 14.68 24.91 11.62
C PRO A 336 13.74 25.08 12.82
N ALA A 337 14.12 24.51 13.96
CA ALA A 337 13.61 24.93 15.26
C ALA A 337 14.60 24.52 16.35
N ALA A 338 14.92 25.49 17.22
CA ALA A 338 15.69 25.38 18.46
C ALA A 338 17.23 25.49 18.33
N SER A 339 17.69 26.74 18.22
CA SER A 339 18.99 27.16 18.74
C SER A 339 18.83 27.45 20.24
N VAL A 340 19.13 26.50 21.13
CA VAL A 340 19.46 26.78 22.54
C VAL A 340 20.45 25.69 23.03
N GLN A 341 21.61 26.12 23.53
CA GLN A 341 22.62 25.27 24.16
C GLN A 341 22.25 24.86 25.61
N PRO A 342 22.83 23.78 26.15
CA PRO A 342 22.21 22.97 27.21
C PRO A 342 22.61 23.38 28.64
N ALA A 343 21.75 23.06 29.61
CA ALA A 343 22.09 23.01 31.02
C ALA A 343 22.31 21.55 31.49
N VAL A 344 23.18 21.44 32.49
CA VAL A 344 23.94 20.27 32.96
C VAL A 344 23.09 19.18 33.64
N ALA A 345 23.50 17.95 33.33
CA ALA A 345 23.36 16.63 33.97
C ALA A 345 22.66 16.47 35.33
N LEU A 346 21.97 15.32 35.47
CA LEU A 346 22.12 14.42 36.63
C LEU A 346 21.99 12.95 36.18
N SER A 347 23.01 12.16 36.51
CA SER A 347 23.09 10.71 36.27
C SER A 347 22.44 9.94 37.40
N TYR A 348 21.82 8.79 37.11
CA TYR A 348 21.76 7.68 38.07
C TYR A 348 21.86 6.32 37.37
N GLY A 349 22.94 5.61 37.73
CA GLY A 349 22.94 4.21 38.20
C GLY A 349 22.29 3.14 37.34
N GLY A 350 23.13 2.33 36.68
CA GLY A 350 22.70 1.18 35.89
C GLY A 350 22.23 -0.04 36.70
N ARG A 351 21.54 -0.94 35.99
CA ARG A 351 21.52 -2.39 36.24
C ARG A 351 21.37 -3.12 34.90
N LYS A 352 22.17 -4.18 34.71
CA LYS A 352 22.16 -5.09 33.56
C LYS A 352 20.84 -5.89 33.51
N PRO A 353 20.28 -6.20 32.33
CA PRO A 353 19.28 -7.25 32.19
C PRO A 353 19.91 -8.59 31.79
N SER A 354 19.36 -9.68 32.34
CA SER A 354 19.54 -11.07 31.90
C SER A 354 18.20 -11.56 31.34
N PRO A 355 18.17 -12.43 30.30
CA PRO A 355 16.99 -12.62 29.46
C PRO A 355 16.17 -13.84 29.87
N THR A 356 14.84 -13.69 29.98
CA THR A 356 13.85 -14.78 29.79
C THR A 356 12.43 -14.20 29.73
N CYS A 357 11.71 -14.42 28.62
CA CYS A 357 10.30 -14.09 28.48
C CYS A 357 9.42 -15.14 29.18
N SER A 358 8.78 -14.81 30.31
CA SER A 358 7.52 -15.44 30.76
C SER A 358 6.82 -14.68 31.91
N LYS A 359 5.52 -14.46 31.69
CA LYS A 359 4.37 -14.24 32.60
C LYS A 359 4.58 -13.50 33.94
N ALA A 360 3.91 -12.35 34.08
CA ALA A 360 3.31 -11.94 35.35
C ALA A 360 1.99 -11.20 35.10
N SER A 361 0.92 -11.72 35.70
CA SER A 361 -0.36 -11.06 35.90
C SER A 361 -0.20 -9.80 36.74
N GLY A 362 -0.96 -8.76 36.42
CA GLY A 362 -1.05 -7.54 37.21
C GLY A 362 -2.27 -6.73 36.79
N THR A 363 -3.30 -6.79 37.62
CA THR A 363 -4.57 -6.05 37.54
C THR A 363 -4.34 -4.53 37.41
N GLY A 364 -4.85 -3.94 36.33
CA GLY A 364 -4.96 -2.49 36.15
C GLY A 364 -6.44 -2.10 35.99
N GLN A 365 -6.86 -1.09 36.74
CA GLN A 365 -8.25 -0.72 37.01
C GLN A 365 -9.06 -0.30 35.78
N VAL A 366 -10.32 -0.76 35.80
CA VAL A 366 -11.41 -0.45 34.88
C VAL A 366 -11.93 0.96 35.14
N TYR A 367 -11.94 1.82 34.12
CA TYR A 367 -12.83 2.99 34.10
C TYR A 367 -14.06 2.65 33.26
N ASN A 368 -15.16 2.34 33.95
CA ASN A 368 -16.48 2.14 33.37
C ASN A 368 -17.06 3.47 32.90
N LEU A 369 -17.36 3.60 31.61
CA LEU A 369 -18.28 4.59 31.06
C LEU A 369 -19.30 3.84 30.18
N SER A 370 -20.49 3.62 30.73
CA SER A 370 -21.65 3.10 30.02
C SER A 370 -22.24 4.17 29.09
N TYR A 371 -22.60 3.84 27.83
CA TYR A 371 -23.69 4.45 27.02
C TYR A 371 -23.80 3.75 25.62
N PRO A 372 -24.88 3.93 24.81
CA PRO A 372 -25.65 2.81 24.24
C PRO A 372 -25.52 2.65 22.72
N GLY A 373 -26.02 1.50 22.26
CA GLY A 373 -26.25 1.03 20.89
C GLY A 373 -25.97 1.96 19.72
N TYR A 374 -24.96 1.61 18.92
CA TYR A 374 -24.68 2.25 17.63
C TYR A 374 -25.34 1.48 16.48
N LYS A 375 -26.26 2.15 15.78
CA LYS A 375 -26.72 1.77 14.44
C LYS A 375 -25.64 2.18 13.43
N SER A 376 -25.18 1.23 12.61
CA SER A 376 -24.29 1.48 11.48
C SER A 376 -24.91 2.50 10.53
N ARG A 377 -24.26 3.66 10.38
CA ARG A 377 -24.52 4.64 9.33
C ARG A 377 -23.20 4.86 8.61
N MET A 378 -23.03 4.23 7.44
CA MET A 378 -21.98 4.57 6.49
C MET A 378 -22.12 6.05 6.14
N SER A 379 -21.26 6.89 6.70
CA SER A 379 -21.15 8.30 6.34
C SER A 379 -20.15 8.45 5.17
N SER A 380 -20.60 9.13 4.12
CA SER A 380 -19.77 9.45 2.95
C SER A 380 -18.63 10.39 3.35
N CYS A 381 -17.38 9.96 3.11
CA CYS A 381 -16.15 10.71 3.41
C CYS A 381 -15.88 11.82 2.37
N SER A 382 -16.67 12.88 2.37
CA SER A 382 -16.49 14.02 1.45
C SER A 382 -15.60 15.15 2.01
N ARG A 383 -14.91 14.97 3.15
CA ARG A 383 -14.28 16.09 3.89
C ARG A 383 -12.80 15.98 4.26
N CYS A 384 -12.04 15.01 3.73
CA CYS A 384 -10.60 14.93 3.98
C CYS A 384 -9.74 15.61 2.90
N GLY A 385 -10.28 16.63 2.23
CA GLY A 385 -9.55 17.49 1.30
C GLY A 385 -9.31 18.86 1.91
N GLY A 386 -8.13 19.07 2.50
CA GLY A 386 -7.61 20.41 2.80
C GLY A 386 -7.50 20.74 4.28
N ARG A 387 -6.31 20.49 4.84
CA ARG A 387 -5.57 21.38 5.75
C ARG A 387 -4.25 20.69 6.09
N GLY A 388 -3.23 20.98 5.29
CA GLY A 388 -1.83 20.73 5.64
C GLY A 388 -1.11 22.08 5.63
N HIS A 389 -0.56 22.45 6.79
CA HIS A 389 0.45 23.50 6.91
C HIS A 389 1.83 22.93 6.54
#